data_AF-A0A8S3G5Y9-F1
#
_entry.id   AF-A0A8S3G5Y9-F1
#
_cell.length_a   1.000
_cell.length_b   1.000
_cell.length_c   1.000
_cell.angle_alpha   90.00
_cell.angle_beta   90.00
_cell.angle_gamma   90.00
#
_symmetry.space_group_name_H-M   'P 1'
#
loop_
_entity.id
_entity.type
_entity.pdbx_description
1 polymer ?
#
loop_
_entity_poly.entity_id
_entity_poly.type
_entity_poly.pdbx_seq_one_letter_code
_entity_poly.pdbx_strand_id
1 'polypeptide(L)'
;MSALPISVMTATIASKAILFFLCYRIKTPTMSALSSDHRNDVFSNIVALTCGLIGSFAYRKEIRQEAIIIDPVGAILISFYIIFTWIRQANGQVKRLSGLTADPRFLSQITWITYHHSPLIEKIDT
;
A
#
# COMPACT_ATOMS: atom_id res chain seq x y z
N MET A 1 22.67 -6.77 -20.17
CA MET A 1 21.28 -6.38 -20.43
C MET A 1 21.22 -5.46 -21.64
N SER A 2 20.23 -5.63 -22.52
CA SER A 2 19.96 -4.72 -23.63
C SER A 2 19.33 -3.41 -23.14
N ALA A 3 19.36 -2.35 -23.96
CA ALA A 3 18.84 -1.03 -23.58
C ALA A 3 17.31 -1.00 -23.39
N LEU A 4 16.58 -1.84 -24.13
CA LEU A 4 15.11 -1.91 -24.10
C LEU A 4 14.51 -2.22 -22.72
N PRO A 5 14.87 -3.31 -22.02
CA PRO A 5 14.29 -3.62 -20.71
C PRO A 5 14.59 -2.56 -19.66
N ILE A 6 15.79 -1.96 -19.69
CA ILE A 6 16.17 -0.88 -18.78
C ILE A 6 15.28 0.34 -19.01
N SER A 7 15.06 0.72 -20.28
CA SER A 7 14.19 1.84 -20.65
C SER A 7 12.75 1.61 -20.20
N VAL A 8 12.21 0.41 -20.43
CA VAL A 8 10.83 0.07 -20.04
C VAL A 8 10.66 0.07 -18.53
N MET A 9 11.59 -0.55 -17.78
CA MET A 9 11.52 -0.55 -16.32
C MET A 9 11.65 0.86 -15.73
N THR A 10 12.54 1.69 -16.28
CA THR A 10 12.71 3.07 -15.83
C THR A 10 11.45 3.89 -16.07
N ALA A 11 10.79 3.74 -17.23
CA ALA A 11 9.53 4.40 -17.52
C ALA A 11 8.39 3.93 -16.59
N THR A 12 8.33 2.62 -16.29
CA THR A 12 7.37 2.06 -15.33
C THR A 12 7.60 2.62 -13.92
N ILE A 13 8.84 2.70 -13.46
CA ILE A 13 9.18 3.28 -12.15
C ILE A 13 8.77 4.76 -12.10
N ALA A 14 9.10 5.53 -13.14
CA ALA A 14 8.77 6.96 -13.20
C ALA A 14 7.25 7.20 -13.20
N SER A 15 6.50 6.46 -14.03
CA SER A 15 5.03 6.57 -14.09
C SER A 15 4.37 6.20 -12.77
N LYS A 16 4.77 5.08 -12.14
CA LYS A 16 4.26 4.66 -10.82
C LYS A 16 4.63 5.66 -9.71
N ALA A 17 5.82 6.26 -9.77
CA ALA A 17 6.21 7.30 -8.82
C ALA A 17 5.33 8.56 -8.94
N ILE A 18 5.01 9.00 -10.16
CA ILE A 18 4.09 10.13 -10.37
C ILE A 18 2.70 9.80 -9.80
N LEU A 19 2.17 8.62 -10.12
CA LEU A 19 0.87 8.17 -9.59
C LEU A 19 0.88 8.05 -8.07
N PHE A 20 1.98 7.60 -7.47
CA PHE A 20 2.16 7.58 -6.02
C PHE A 20 1.97 8.98 -5.42
N PHE A 21 2.66 9.99 -5.95
CA PHE A 21 2.55 11.36 -5.44
C PHE A 21 1.14 11.93 -5.61
N LEU A 22 0.47 11.65 -6.74
CA LEU A 22 -0.91 12.10 -6.96
C LEU A 22 -1.88 11.46 -5.97
N CYS A 23 -1.80 10.14 -5.77
CA CYS A 23 -2.67 9.43 -4.84
C CYS A 23 -2.40 9.81 -3.38
N TYR A 24 -1.15 10.08 -3.01
CA TYR A 24 -0.75 10.43 -1.64
C TYR A 24 -1.40 11.74 -1.14
N ARG A 25 -1.75 12.65 -2.05
CA ARG A 25 -2.43 13.91 -1.74
C ARG A 25 -3.87 13.71 -1.28
N ILE A 26 -4.54 12.65 -1.72
CA ILE A 26 -5.95 12.41 -1.45
C ILE A 26 -6.10 11.48 -0.22
N LYS A 27 -6.72 11.98 0.85
CA LYS A 27 -6.86 11.26 2.14
C LYS A 27 -8.13 10.41 2.23
N THR A 28 -8.37 9.57 1.23
CA THR A 28 -9.43 8.56 1.27
C THR A 28 -8.83 7.17 1.52
N PRO A 29 -9.58 6.23 2.15
CA PRO A 29 -9.09 4.87 2.38
C PRO A 29 -8.63 4.18 1.08
N THR A 30 -9.38 4.37 -0.01
CA THR A 30 -9.07 3.80 -1.32
C THR A 30 -7.79 4.41 -1.92
N MET A 31 -7.63 5.74 -1.87
CA MET A 31 -6.42 6.39 -2.38
C MET A 31 -5.19 6.10 -1.52
N SER A 32 -5.37 5.93 -0.20
CA SER A 32 -4.29 5.49 0.69
C SER A 32 -3.81 4.09 0.33
N ALA A 33 -4.73 3.17 0.01
CA ALA A 33 -4.39 1.83 -0.46
C ALA A 33 -3.66 1.89 -1.80
N LEU A 34 -4.17 2.66 -2.76
CA LEU A 34 -3.56 2.81 -4.09
C LEU A 34 -2.17 3.48 -4.02
N SER A 35 -1.99 4.48 -3.15
CA SER A 35 -0.66 5.08 -2.92
C SER A 35 0.31 4.08 -2.30
N SER A 36 -0.14 3.23 -1.37
CA SER A 36 0.70 2.20 -0.77
C SER A 36 1.12 1.14 -1.79
N ASP A 37 0.22 0.77 -2.70
CA ASP A 37 0.48 -0.12 -3.84
C ASP A 37 1.53 0.46 -4.78
N HIS A 38 1.33 1.69 -5.27
CA HIS A 38 2.29 2.36 -6.16
C HIS A 38 3.67 2.55 -5.52
N ARG A 39 3.74 2.84 -4.22
CA ARG A 39 5.01 2.90 -3.49
C ARG A 39 5.73 1.54 -3.50
N ASN A 40 4.99 0.47 -3.28
CA ASN A 40 5.55 -0.89 -3.27
C ASN A 40 6.03 -1.28 -4.67
N ASP A 41 5.29 -0.93 -5.72
CA ASP A 41 5.69 -1.13 -7.12
C ASP A 41 6.98 -0.37 -7.48
N VAL A 42 7.11 0.89 -7.06
CA VAL A 42 8.34 1.67 -7.28
C VAL A 42 9.52 0.99 -6.58
N PHE A 43 9.35 0.59 -5.32
CA PHE A 43 10.42 -0.03 -4.54
C PHE A 43 10.85 -1.38 -5.11
N SER A 44 9.91 -2.27 -5.40
CA SER A 44 10.20 -3.61 -5.94
C SER A 44 10.88 -3.54 -7.30
N ASN A 45 10.41 -2.68 -8.20
CA ASN A 45 11.00 -2.51 -9.54
C ASN A 45 12.39 -1.86 -9.48
N ILE A 46 12.64 -0.92 -8.57
CA ILE A 46 13.99 -0.35 -8.37
C ILE A 46 14.96 -1.43 -7.89
N VAL A 47 14.56 -2.26 -6.93
CA VAL A 47 15.41 -3.35 -6.44
C VAL A 47 15.68 -4.37 -7.53
N ALA A 48 14.65 -4.81 -8.26
CA ALA A 48 14.79 -5.75 -9.37
C ALA A 48 15.72 -5.21 -10.47
N LEU A 49 15.59 -3.92 -10.84
CA LEU A 49 16.46 -3.27 -11.81
C LEU A 49 17.91 -3.22 -11.30
N THR A 50 18.11 -2.88 -10.03
CA THR A 50 19.44 -2.81 -9.41
C THR A 50 20.11 -4.18 -9.35
N CYS A 51 19.39 -5.22 -8.92
CA CYS A 51 19.86 -6.60 -8.92
C CYS A 51 20.19 -7.09 -10.34
N GLY A 52 19.33 -6.80 -11.33
CA GLY A 52 19.58 -7.15 -12.73
C GLY A 52 20.83 -6.47 -13.30
N LEU A 53 21.05 -5.19 -12.99
CA LEU A 53 22.25 -4.45 -13.42
C LEU A 53 23.52 -4.99 -12.76
N ILE A 54 23.48 -5.25 -11.45
CA ILE A 54 24.61 -5.85 -10.70
C ILE A 54 24.93 -7.23 -11.28
N GLY A 55 23.92 -8.09 -11.49
CA GLY A 55 24.10 -9.40 -12.10
C GLY A 55 24.70 -9.33 -13.50
N SER A 56 24.22 -8.39 -14.33
CA SER A 56 24.77 -8.19 -15.68
C SER A 56 26.21 -7.66 -15.69
N PHE A 57 26.64 -6.94 -14.65
CA PHE A 57 28.02 -6.47 -14.52
C PHE A 57 28.92 -7.56 -13.95
N ALA A 58 28.46 -8.28 -12.92
CA ALA A 58 29.17 -9.39 -12.29
C ALA A 58 29.45 -10.54 -13.29
N TYR A 59 28.45 -10.90 -14.12
CA TYR A 59 28.60 -11.88 -15.19
C TYR A 59 29.68 -11.48 -16.21
N ARG A 60 29.77 -10.18 -16.53
CA ARG A 60 30.72 -9.66 -17.53
C ARG A 60 32.16 -9.57 -17.00
N LYS A 61 32.34 -9.55 -15.68
CA LYS A 61 33.64 -9.43 -15.01
C LYS A 61 34.17 -10.76 -14.46
N GLU A 62 33.48 -11.88 -14.73
CA GLU A 62 33.84 -13.22 -14.25
C GLU A 62 33.92 -13.32 -12.70
N ILE A 63 33.18 -12.45 -12.00
CA ILE A 63 33.17 -12.37 -10.53
C ILE A 63 31.97 -13.16 -9.99
N ARG A 64 32.27 -14.29 -9.32
CA ARG A 64 31.49 -15.07 -8.33
C ARG A 64 29.98 -15.28 -8.57
N GLN A 65 29.60 -16.57 -8.61
CA GLN A 65 28.22 -17.10 -8.54
C GLN A 65 27.38 -16.57 -7.36
N GLU A 66 28.01 -16.05 -6.30
CA GLU A 66 27.35 -15.54 -5.09
C GLU A 66 26.47 -14.30 -5.33
N ALA A 67 26.78 -13.51 -6.37
CA ALA A 67 25.95 -12.34 -6.74
C ALA A 67 24.54 -12.72 -7.20
N ILE A 68 24.32 -13.98 -7.60
CA ILE A 68 23.02 -14.49 -8.07
C ILE A 68 22.04 -14.66 -6.90
N ILE A 69 22.54 -14.88 -5.67
CA ILE A 69 21.72 -15.10 -4.47
C ILE A 69 21.12 -13.77 -3.95
N ILE A 70 21.67 -12.63 -4.36
CA ILE A 70 21.23 -11.31 -3.89
C ILE A 70 19.79 -11.02 -4.33
N ASP A 71 19.42 -11.43 -5.55
CA ASP A 71 18.08 -11.22 -6.09
C ASP A 71 16.99 -12.02 -5.34
N PRO A 72 17.09 -13.35 -5.15
CA PRO A 72 16.08 -14.10 -4.41
C PRO A 72 16.00 -13.69 -2.93
N VAL A 73 17.13 -13.34 -2.29
CA VAL A 73 17.11 -12.82 -0.90
C VAL A 73 16.39 -11.47 -0.83
N GLY A 74 16.72 -10.55 -1.74
CA GLY A 74 16.05 -9.25 -1.85
C GLY A 74 14.55 -9.39 -2.11
N ALA A 75 14.16 -10.30 -3.01
CA ALA A 75 12.77 -10.58 -3.33
C ALA A 75 11.99 -11.12 -2.13
N ILE A 76 12.58 -12.03 -1.33
CA ILE A 76 11.96 -12.56 -0.11
C ILE A 76 11.74 -11.44 0.92
N LEU A 77 12.75 -10.60 1.17
CA LEU A 77 12.65 -9.50 2.13
C LEU A 77 11.57 -8.48 1.74
N ILE A 78 11.52 -8.12 0.45
CA ILE A 78 10.48 -7.22 -0.07
C ILE A 78 9.10 -7.86 0.04
N SER A 79 8.98 -9.15 -0.27
CA SER A 79 7.70 -9.86 -0.17
C SER A 79 7.15 -9.82 1.24
N PHE A 80 7.97 -10.10 2.26
CA PHE A 80 7.55 -9.97 3.66
C PHE A 80 7.14 -8.54 3.99
N TYR A 81 7.94 -7.54 3.61
CA TYR A 81 7.61 -6.13 3.83
C TYR A 81 6.23 -5.75 3.24
N ILE A 82 5.95 -6.17 2.00
CA ILE A 82 4.67 -5.91 1.34
C ILE A 82 3.55 -6.62 2.10
N ILE A 83 3.68 -7.91 2.40
CA ILE A 83 2.66 -8.68 3.15
C ILE A 83 2.31 -8.01 4.48
N PHE A 84 3.30 -7.66 5.29
CA PHE A 84 3.04 -6.98 6.57
C PHE A 84 2.31 -5.64 6.39
N THR A 85 2.68 -4.88 5.37
CA THR A 85 2.04 -3.59 5.07
C THR A 85 0.58 -3.78 4.62
N TRP A 86 0.30 -4.80 3.81
CA TRP A 86 -1.05 -5.12 3.36
C TRP A 86 -1.94 -5.64 4.49
N ILE A 87 -1.42 -6.50 5.38
CA ILE A 87 -2.17 -6.98 6.56
C ILE A 87 -2.61 -5.81 7.44
N ARG A 88 -1.71 -4.84 7.70
CA ARG A 88 -2.04 -3.65 8.50
C ARG A 88 -3.16 -2.83 7.87
N GLN A 89 -3.14 -2.65 6.54
CA GLN A 89 -4.18 -1.93 5.83
C GLN A 89 -5.50 -2.70 5.80
N ALA A 90 -5.44 -4.01 5.53
CA ALA A 90 -6.60 -4.90 5.52
C ALA A 90 -7.32 -4.90 6.87
N ASN A 91 -6.59 -5.00 7.99
CA ASN A 91 -7.18 -4.91 9.33
C ASN A 91 -7.93 -3.60 9.56
N GLY A 92 -7.43 -2.48 9.04
CA GLY A 92 -8.11 -1.19 9.10
C GLY A 92 -9.43 -1.20 8.30
N GLN A 93 -9.43 -1.79 7.11
CA GLN A 93 -10.63 -1.86 6.28
C GLN A 93 -11.66 -2.88 6.79
N VAL A 94 -11.20 -4.06 7.24
CA VAL A 94 -12.05 -5.10 7.82
C VAL A 94 -12.85 -4.55 8.99
N LYS A 95 -12.21 -3.78 9.90
CA LYS A 95 -12.92 -3.11 10.99
C LYS A 95 -14.01 -2.15 10.51
N ARG A 96 -13.79 -1.45 9.40
CA ARG A 96 -14.78 -0.54 8.81
C ARG A 96 -15.94 -1.29 8.16
N LEU A 97 -15.66 -2.45 7.55
CA LEU A 97 -16.64 -3.32 6.91
C LEU A 97 -17.46 -4.13 7.93
N SER A 98 -16.86 -4.54 9.05
CA SER A 98 -17.48 -5.37 10.08
C SER A 98 -18.45 -4.60 10.99
N GLY A 99 -18.89 -3.41 10.60
CA GLY A 99 -19.84 -2.61 11.39
C GLY A 99 -19.21 -1.97 12.62
N LEU A 100 -18.16 -1.15 12.42
CA LEU A 100 -17.66 -0.28 13.49
C LEU A 100 -18.78 0.67 13.93
N THR A 101 -19.36 0.41 15.10
CA THR A 101 -20.37 1.30 15.68
C THR A 101 -19.71 2.57 16.22
N ALA A 102 -20.43 3.68 16.19
CA ALA A 102 -19.90 4.94 16.73
C ALA A 102 -19.74 4.84 18.26
N ASP A 103 -18.89 5.70 18.84
CA ASP A 103 -18.68 5.75 20.29
C ASP A 103 -20.04 5.83 21.03
N PRO A 104 -20.29 4.99 22.07
CA PRO A 104 -21.57 4.98 22.78
C PRO A 104 -22.00 6.36 23.30
N ARG A 105 -21.04 7.25 23.62
CA ARG A 105 -21.34 8.63 24.02
C ARG A 105 -21.92 9.44 22.87
N PHE A 106 -21.34 9.31 21.67
CA PHE A 106 -21.84 9.96 20.46
C PHE A 106 -23.24 9.45 20.09
N LEU A 107 -23.45 8.13 20.16
CA LEU A 107 -24.77 7.53 19.98
C LEU A 107 -25.78 8.09 20.99
N SER A 108 -25.41 8.16 22.27
CA SER A 108 -26.27 8.71 23.33
C SER A 108 -26.62 10.18 23.11
N GLN A 109 -25.68 10.99 22.63
CA GLN A 109 -25.92 12.39 22.28
C GLN A 109 -26.94 12.52 21.14
N ILE A 110 -26.80 11.70 20.09
CA ILE A 110 -27.76 11.67 18.98
C ILE A 110 -29.13 11.22 19.46
N THR A 111 -29.21 10.17 20.29
CA THR A 111 -30.47 9.69 20.88
C THR A 111 -31.14 10.79 21.70
N TRP A 112 -30.36 11.54 22.50
CA TRP A 112 -30.90 12.65 23.29
C TRP A 112 -31.44 13.79 22.43
N ILE A 113 -30.70 14.19 21.39
CA ILE A 113 -31.13 15.25 20.45
C ILE A 113 -32.40 14.81 19.71
N THR A 114 -32.43 13.56 19.23
CA THR A 114 -33.58 13.01 18.51
C THR A 114 -34.80 12.97 19.41
N TYR A 115 -34.65 12.55 20.67
CA TYR A 115 -35.76 12.48 21.63
C TYR A 115 -36.37 13.85 21.93
N HIS A 116 -35.53 14.90 22.02
CA HIS A 116 -35.98 16.26 22.29
C HIS A 116 -36.40 17.04 21.04
N HIS A 117 -36.30 16.46 19.84
CA HIS A 117 -36.63 17.17 18.61
C HIS A 117 -38.12 17.45 18.46
N SER A 118 -38.99 16.54 18.92
CA SER A 118 -40.44 16.67 18.82
C SER A 118 -41.15 15.92 19.95
N PRO A 119 -42.23 16.49 20.52
CA PRO A 119 -43.03 15.81 21.54
C PRO A 119 -43.81 14.59 21.02
N LEU A 120 -43.85 14.36 19.69
CA LEU A 120 -44.49 13.19 19.08
C LEU A 120 -43.62 11.92 19.14
N ILE A 121 -42.35 12.04 19.56
CA ILE A 121 -41.41 10.92 19.62
C ILE A 121 -41.54 10.22 20.98
N GLU A 122 -42.18 9.05 21.00
CA GLU A 122 -42.40 8.28 22.24
C GLU A 122 -41.23 7.33 22.58
N LYS A 123 -40.58 6.76 21.56
CA LYS A 123 -39.48 5.82 21.72
C LYS A 123 -38.51 5.90 20.54
N ILE A 124 -37.22 5.71 20.83
CA ILE A 124 -36.15 5.49 19.84
C ILE A 124 -35.65 4.05 20.02
N ASP A 125 -35.72 3.24 18.98
CA ASP A 125 -35.10 1.91 18.96
C ASP A 125 -33.63 2.09 18.55
N THR A 126 -32.72 1.72 19.45
CA THR A 126 -31.26 1.79 19.29
C THR A 126 -30.65 0.41 19.19
#